data_AF-A0A0S8HWB4-F1
#
_entry.id   AF-A0A0S8HWB4-F1
#
_cell.length_a   1.000
_cell.length_b   1.000
_cell.length_c   1.000
_cell.angle_alpha   90.00
_cell.angle_beta   90.00
_cell.angle_gamma   90.00
#
_symmetry.space_group_name_H-M   'P 1'
#
loop_
_entity.id
_entity.type
_entity.pdbx_description
1 polymer ?
#
loop_
_entity_poly.entity_id
_entity_poly.type
_entity_poly.pdbx_seq_one_letter_code
_entity_poly.pdbx_strand_id
1 'polypeptide(L)'
;RCPELIINMSSAIGPWVTPEQRIAPIVEIKPEMASLNTNSMNFALADHKSGKIFGEIIFQNTFKMLVDFGTAMKENRVKPECEVYDFGGLYNVLLVRKQGIFAEPMHFQLVFGVAGGVPFTPMNMIHMQSILPEGATWSTCGVGPNQFPAGIMASLMGGHIRVGLEDNTRVLGGKLAEGSWEQVEVAKRFSAQPIMF
;
A
#
# COMPACT_ATOMS: atom_id res chain seq x y z
N ARG A 1 25.38 -1.13 -1.06
CA ARG A 1 24.65 -0.84 0.19
C ARG A 1 24.11 0.58 0.07
N CYS A 2 22.86 0.82 0.48
CA CYS A 2 22.20 2.13 0.41
C CYS A 2 21.78 2.52 1.85
N PRO A 3 22.68 3.13 2.64
CA PRO A 3 22.46 3.33 4.08
C PRO A 3 21.35 4.35 4.41
N GLU A 4 20.92 5.16 3.43
CA GLU A 4 19.86 6.16 3.58
C GLU A 4 18.49 5.66 3.11
N LEU A 5 18.41 4.41 2.63
CA LEU A 5 17.16 3.82 2.19
C LEU A 5 16.29 3.50 3.42
N ILE A 6 15.09 4.08 3.47
CA ILE A 6 14.04 3.70 4.43
C ILE A 6 13.67 2.25 4.18
N ILE A 7 13.65 1.43 5.23
CA ILE A 7 13.16 0.06 5.13
C ILE A 7 11.69 0.04 5.55
N ASN A 8 10.84 -0.38 4.62
CA ASN A 8 9.42 -0.62 4.88
C ASN A 8 9.15 -2.14 4.91
N MET A 9 8.82 -2.67 6.09
CA MET A 9 8.55 -4.10 6.24
C MET A 9 7.07 -4.42 6.10
N SER A 10 6.76 -5.48 5.35
CA SER A 10 5.38 -5.95 5.24
C SER A 10 4.90 -6.61 6.55
N SER A 11 3.69 -6.26 6.99
CA SER A 11 2.95 -7.04 8.00
C SER A 11 2.05 -8.11 7.37
N ALA A 12 2.12 -8.32 6.06
CA ALA A 12 1.32 -9.28 5.31
C ALA A 12 2.21 -10.38 4.70
N ILE A 13 2.81 -11.20 5.58
CA ILE A 13 3.85 -12.18 5.22
C ILE A 13 3.33 -13.52 4.65
N GLY A 14 2.09 -13.55 4.15
CA GLY A 14 1.52 -14.68 3.43
C GLY A 14 0.25 -15.27 4.04
N PRO A 15 -0.42 -16.17 3.29
CA PRO A 15 -1.62 -16.86 3.78
C PRO A 15 -1.25 -17.81 4.92
N TRP A 16 -2.17 -18.03 5.86
CA TRP A 16 -2.05 -18.98 6.98
C TRP A 16 -1.07 -18.61 8.10
N VAL A 17 -0.59 -17.37 8.12
CA VAL A 17 0.27 -16.84 9.17
C VAL A 17 -0.58 -16.15 10.24
N THR A 18 -0.31 -16.42 11.53
CA THR A 18 -1.11 -15.83 12.61
C THR A 18 -0.83 -14.32 12.75
N PRO A 19 -1.73 -13.53 13.36
CA PRO A 19 -1.48 -12.11 13.61
C PRO A 19 -0.19 -11.86 14.39
N GLU A 20 0.13 -12.71 15.36
CA GLU A 20 1.36 -12.61 16.17
C GLU A 20 2.60 -12.82 15.31
N GLN A 21 2.57 -13.83 14.44
CA GLN A 21 3.68 -14.10 13.51
C GLN A 21 3.86 -12.97 12.49
N ARG A 22 2.77 -12.31 12.06
CA ARG A 22 2.81 -11.18 11.12
C ARG A 22 3.51 -9.95 11.71
N ILE A 23 3.26 -9.62 12.98
CA ILE A 23 3.80 -8.41 13.62
C ILE A 23 5.17 -8.64 14.28
N ALA A 24 5.51 -9.88 14.65
CA ALA A 24 6.73 -10.20 15.37
C ALA A 24 8.03 -9.66 14.71
N PRO A 25 8.24 -9.80 13.38
CA PRO A 25 9.44 -9.26 12.73
C PRO A 25 9.55 -7.74 12.86
N ILE A 26 8.43 -7.02 12.80
CA ILE A 26 8.39 -5.55 12.88
C ILE A 26 8.75 -5.08 14.29
N VAL A 27 8.26 -5.77 15.32
CA VAL A 27 8.55 -5.45 16.74
C VAL A 27 10.00 -5.77 17.10
N GLU A 28 10.56 -6.83 16.51
CA GLU A 28 11.95 -7.22 16.74
C GLU A 28 12.93 -6.27 16.03
N ILE A 29 12.73 -6.05 14.73
CA ILE A 29 13.66 -5.29 13.88
C ILE A 29 13.49 -3.77 14.06
N LYS A 30 12.26 -3.32 14.33
CA LYS A 30 11.89 -1.90 14.48
C LYS A 30 12.32 -1.05 13.27
N PRO A 31 11.85 -1.42 12.05
CA PRO A 31 12.17 -0.67 10.85
C PRO A 31 11.62 0.76 10.93
N GLU A 32 12.09 1.66 10.08
CA GLU A 32 11.55 3.02 10.01
C GLU A 32 10.06 3.00 9.66
N MET A 33 9.64 2.09 8.77
CA MET A 33 8.27 1.93 8.31
C MET A 33 7.82 0.48 8.26
N ALA A 34 6.51 0.27 8.37
CA ALA A 34 5.91 -1.03 8.10
C ALA A 34 4.49 -0.88 7.53
N SER A 35 4.10 -1.79 6.65
CA SER A 35 2.76 -1.78 6.04
C SER A 35 1.69 -2.18 7.06
N LEU A 36 0.56 -1.49 7.05
CA LEU A 36 -0.58 -1.73 7.94
C LEU A 36 -1.87 -1.80 7.11
N ASN A 37 -2.37 -3.01 6.90
CA ASN A 37 -3.56 -3.25 6.10
C ASN A 37 -4.83 -2.90 6.88
N THR A 38 -5.71 -2.13 6.25
CA THR A 38 -6.78 -1.38 6.93
C THR A 38 -8.14 -2.10 7.00
N ASN A 39 -8.34 -3.18 6.24
CA ASN A 39 -9.57 -3.98 6.28
C ASN A 39 -9.38 -5.42 5.80
N SER A 40 -10.34 -6.27 6.18
CA SER A 40 -10.53 -7.57 5.55
C SER A 40 -11.20 -7.44 4.19
N MET A 41 -10.74 -8.20 3.20
CA MET A 41 -11.29 -8.19 1.85
C MET A 41 -11.09 -9.53 1.13
N ASN A 42 -11.85 -9.77 0.06
CA ASN A 42 -11.45 -10.76 -0.93
C ASN A 42 -10.16 -10.28 -1.60
N PHE A 43 -9.22 -11.20 -1.80
CA PHE A 43 -7.97 -10.91 -2.47
C PHE A 43 -7.70 -12.03 -3.46
N ALA A 44 -7.78 -11.71 -4.76
CA ALA A 44 -7.77 -12.72 -5.80
C ALA A 44 -6.81 -12.41 -6.95
N LEU A 45 -6.29 -13.47 -7.55
CA LEU A 45 -5.70 -13.43 -8.88
C LEU A 45 -6.83 -13.61 -9.90
N ALA A 46 -7.09 -12.58 -10.69
CA ALA A 46 -8.20 -12.55 -11.64
C ALA A 46 -7.76 -12.09 -13.03
N ASP A 47 -8.41 -12.62 -14.06
CA ASP A 47 -8.44 -11.99 -15.38
C ASP A 47 -9.60 -11.00 -15.43
N HIS A 48 -9.30 -9.70 -15.35
CA HIS A 48 -10.30 -8.65 -15.41
C HIS A 48 -11.07 -8.55 -16.74
N LYS A 49 -10.59 -9.18 -17.82
CA LYS A 49 -11.30 -9.18 -19.10
C LYS A 49 -12.40 -10.25 -19.15
N SER A 50 -12.07 -11.47 -18.70
CA SER A 50 -13.04 -12.59 -18.70
C SER A 50 -13.82 -12.72 -17.39
N GLY A 51 -13.37 -12.08 -16.32
CA GLY A 51 -13.90 -12.27 -14.96
C GLY A 51 -13.48 -13.57 -14.30
N LYS A 52 -12.58 -14.36 -14.92
CA LYS A 52 -12.11 -15.63 -14.38
C LYS A 52 -11.21 -15.41 -13.16
N ILE A 53 -11.51 -16.10 -12.06
CA ILE A 53 -10.68 -16.18 -10.86
C ILE A 53 -9.75 -17.39 -10.96
N PHE A 54 -8.46 -17.20 -10.72
CA PHE A 54 -7.43 -18.25 -10.73
C PHE A 54 -7.07 -18.74 -9.33
N GLY A 55 -7.30 -17.92 -8.31
CA GLY A 55 -7.11 -18.25 -6.91
C GLY A 55 -7.47 -17.05 -6.04
N GLU A 56 -7.93 -17.32 -4.82
CA GLU A 56 -8.33 -16.27 -3.88
C GLU A 56 -8.05 -16.67 -2.45
N ILE A 57 -7.91 -15.66 -1.60
CA ILE A 57 -7.92 -15.78 -0.15
C ILE A 57 -8.81 -14.67 0.43
N ILE A 58 -9.28 -14.87 1.66
CA ILE A 58 -9.68 -13.74 2.49
C ILE A 58 -8.41 -13.13 3.07
N PHE A 59 -8.10 -11.91 2.65
CA PHE A 59 -7.02 -11.16 3.26
C PHE A 59 -7.52 -10.54 4.56
N GLN A 60 -7.31 -11.24 5.68
CA GLN A 60 -7.94 -10.89 6.95
C GLN A 60 -7.19 -9.75 7.67
N ASN A 61 -7.88 -8.62 7.90
CA ASN A 61 -7.43 -7.51 8.74
C ASN A 61 -8.63 -6.91 9.50
N THR A 62 -9.03 -7.58 10.59
CA THR A 62 -10.10 -7.15 11.49
C THR A 62 -9.73 -5.85 12.21
N PHE A 63 -10.72 -5.15 12.76
CA PHE A 63 -10.47 -3.99 13.62
C PHE A 63 -9.54 -4.29 14.79
N LYS A 64 -9.62 -5.49 15.38
CA LYS A 64 -8.70 -5.90 16.44
C LYS A 64 -7.26 -5.91 15.93
N MET A 65 -7.00 -6.54 14.79
CA MET A 65 -5.64 -6.54 14.21
C MET A 65 -5.18 -5.14 13.85
N LEU A 66 -6.04 -4.31 13.25
CA LEU A 66 -5.70 -2.93 12.90
C LEU A 66 -5.30 -2.11 14.14
N VAL A 67 -6.05 -2.23 15.24
CA VAL A 67 -5.75 -1.54 16.52
C VAL A 67 -4.49 -2.10 17.17
N ASP A 68 -4.37 -3.43 17.27
CA ASP A 68 -3.23 -4.09 17.91
C ASP A 68 -1.93 -3.75 17.17
N PHE A 69 -1.91 -3.86 15.83
CA PHE A 69 -0.72 -3.59 15.04
C PHE A 69 -0.38 -2.11 15.03
N GLY A 70 -1.37 -1.23 14.87
CA GLY A 70 -1.17 0.22 14.94
C GLY A 70 -0.56 0.66 16.29
N THR A 71 -1.07 0.10 17.39
CA THR A 71 -0.56 0.34 18.75
C THR A 71 0.87 -0.17 18.89
N ALA A 72 1.14 -1.42 18.49
CA ALA A 72 2.47 -2.01 18.56
C ALA A 72 3.51 -1.23 17.74
N MET A 73 3.15 -0.79 16.53
CA MET A 73 4.00 0.05 15.68
C MET A 73 4.31 1.39 16.37
N LYS A 74 3.30 2.07 16.92
CA LYS A 74 3.49 3.34 17.64
C LYS A 74 4.41 3.18 18.86
N GLU A 75 4.20 2.15 19.68
CA GLU A 75 5.04 1.86 20.85
C GLU A 75 6.50 1.59 20.48
N ASN A 76 6.73 0.97 19.33
CA ASN A 76 8.07 0.67 18.81
C ASN A 76 8.64 1.75 17.88
N ARG A 77 7.96 2.90 17.74
CA ARG A 77 8.35 4.02 16.87
C ARG A 77 8.49 3.64 15.38
N VAL A 78 7.76 2.62 14.96
CA VAL A 78 7.63 2.22 13.55
C VAL A 78 6.50 3.05 12.94
N LYS A 79 6.74 3.71 11.81
CA LYS A 79 5.72 4.50 11.12
C LYS A 79 4.84 3.59 10.27
N PRO A 80 3.51 3.54 10.50
CA PRO A 80 2.63 2.75 9.67
C PRO A 80 2.47 3.38 8.28
N GLU A 81 2.63 2.57 7.24
CA GLU A 81 2.09 2.83 5.92
C GLU A 81 0.68 2.21 5.86
N CYS A 82 -0.36 3.04 5.95
CA CYS A 82 -1.74 2.55 5.95
C CYS A 82 -2.15 2.11 4.54
N GLU A 83 -2.16 0.81 4.30
CA GLU A 83 -2.54 0.19 3.02
C GLU A 83 -4.06 0.20 2.86
N VAL A 84 -4.55 0.99 1.92
CA VAL A 84 -5.98 1.23 1.67
C VAL A 84 -6.37 0.71 0.29
N TYR A 85 -7.12 -0.38 0.27
CA TYR A 85 -7.58 -1.05 -0.95
C TYR A 85 -8.99 -0.63 -1.37
N ASP A 86 -9.76 -0.02 -0.46
CA ASP A 86 -11.12 0.45 -0.72
C ASP A 86 -11.53 1.54 0.29
N PHE A 87 -12.73 2.10 0.11
CA PHE A 87 -13.29 3.11 1.01
C PHE A 87 -13.56 2.58 2.42
N GLY A 88 -13.89 1.30 2.56
CA GLY A 88 -14.09 0.67 3.87
C GLY A 88 -12.81 0.70 4.71
N GLY A 89 -11.69 0.27 4.13
CA GLY A 89 -10.36 0.38 4.75
C GLY A 89 -10.01 1.81 5.15
N LEU A 90 -10.29 2.78 4.26
CA LEU A 90 -10.05 4.19 4.54
C LEU A 90 -10.86 4.69 5.75
N TYR A 91 -12.17 4.41 5.78
CA TYR A 91 -13.01 4.83 6.89
C TYR A 91 -12.73 4.04 8.18
N ASN A 92 -12.28 2.78 8.08
CA ASN A 92 -11.88 1.99 9.24
C ASN A 92 -10.68 2.61 9.94
N VAL A 93 -9.63 2.97 9.20
CA VAL A 93 -8.43 3.58 9.78
C VAL A 93 -8.73 4.97 10.35
N LEU A 94 -9.58 5.76 9.70
CA LEU A 94 -10.03 7.05 10.23
C LEU A 94 -10.89 6.91 11.49
N LEU A 95 -11.67 5.85 11.60
CA LEU A 95 -12.46 5.55 12.80
C LEU A 95 -11.53 5.25 13.98
N VAL A 96 -10.58 4.32 13.82
CA VAL A 96 -9.69 3.93 14.92
C VAL A 96 -8.60 4.97 15.21
N ARG A 97 -8.27 5.85 14.26
CA ARG A 97 -7.40 7.02 14.48
C ARG A 97 -7.83 7.85 15.70
N LYS A 98 -9.14 7.93 15.98
CA LYS A 98 -9.69 8.65 17.14
C LYS A 98 -9.18 8.14 18.50
N GLN A 99 -8.65 6.92 18.55
CA GLN A 99 -8.03 6.34 19.74
C GLN A 99 -6.61 6.88 20.01
N GLY A 100 -6.05 7.67 19.09
CA GLY A 100 -4.71 8.22 19.23
C GLY A 100 -3.61 7.17 19.09
N ILE A 101 -3.86 6.06 18.39
CA ILE A 101 -2.90 4.94 18.21
C ILE A 101 -1.88 5.17 17.09
N PHE A 102 -1.98 6.25 16.32
CA PHE A 102 -1.04 6.58 15.24
C PHE A 102 -0.19 7.80 15.57
N ALA A 103 1.02 7.85 15.01
CA ALA A 103 1.86 9.03 15.03
C ALA A 103 1.53 9.94 13.83
N GLU A 104 1.18 11.20 14.10
CA GLU A 104 0.90 12.20 13.07
C GLU A 104 2.19 12.84 12.51
N PRO A 105 2.18 13.33 11.25
CA PRO A 105 1.12 13.16 10.25
C PRO A 105 1.04 11.72 9.73
N MET A 106 -0.15 11.15 9.60
CA MET A 106 -0.30 9.78 9.06
C MET A 106 0.21 9.64 7.60
N HIS A 107 0.58 8.42 7.21
CA HIS A 107 0.99 8.08 5.85
C HIS A 107 0.05 7.00 5.26
N PHE A 108 -0.45 7.22 4.05
CA PHE A 108 -1.40 6.34 3.37
C PHE A 108 -0.86 5.81 2.06
N GLN A 109 -1.04 4.52 1.79
CA GLN A 109 -0.78 3.91 0.49
C GLN A 109 -2.13 3.57 -0.16
N LEU A 110 -2.46 4.26 -1.25
CA LEU A 110 -3.70 4.05 -1.99
C LEU A 110 -3.46 2.96 -3.06
N VAL A 111 -4.04 1.78 -2.82
CA VAL A 111 -3.81 0.59 -3.65
C VAL A 111 -4.97 0.38 -4.61
N PHE A 112 -4.67 0.32 -5.91
CA PHE A 112 -5.67 0.20 -6.96
C PHE A 112 -5.50 -1.05 -7.81
N GLY A 113 -6.61 -1.69 -8.15
CA GLY A 113 -6.65 -2.75 -9.17
C GLY A 113 -6.45 -4.17 -8.65
N VAL A 114 -6.36 -4.39 -7.34
CA VAL A 114 -6.50 -5.72 -6.73
C VAL A 114 -7.93 -6.22 -6.95
N ALA A 115 -8.11 -7.47 -7.38
CA ALA A 115 -9.44 -8.08 -7.46
C ALA A 115 -10.02 -8.26 -6.05
N GLY A 116 -11.11 -7.55 -5.77
CA GLY A 116 -11.73 -7.42 -4.44
C GLY A 116 -11.59 -6.01 -3.84
N GLY A 117 -10.68 -5.18 -4.37
CA GLY A 117 -10.50 -3.78 -3.99
C GLY A 117 -11.08 -2.81 -5.03
N VAL A 118 -10.73 -1.53 -4.87
CA VAL A 118 -11.15 -0.45 -5.76
C VAL A 118 -10.36 -0.49 -7.07
N PRO A 119 -11.01 -0.36 -8.25
CA PRO A 119 -10.30 -0.27 -9.51
C PRO A 119 -9.61 1.09 -9.65
N PHE A 120 -8.50 1.13 -10.39
CA PHE A 120 -7.89 2.40 -10.75
C PHE A 120 -8.81 3.16 -11.72
N THR A 121 -9.29 4.31 -11.26
CA THR A 121 -9.87 5.36 -12.12
C THR A 121 -9.47 6.72 -11.55
N PRO A 122 -9.38 7.76 -12.38
CA PRO A 122 -9.10 9.10 -11.87
C PRO A 122 -10.08 9.56 -10.79
N MET A 123 -11.37 9.26 -10.96
CA MET A 123 -12.39 9.65 -9.98
C MET A 123 -12.23 8.93 -8.64
N ASN A 124 -11.86 7.65 -8.64
CA ASN A 124 -11.60 6.92 -7.39
C ASN A 124 -10.39 7.50 -6.64
N MET A 125 -9.30 7.78 -7.35
CA MET A 125 -8.11 8.37 -6.73
C MET A 125 -8.38 9.76 -6.17
N ILE A 126 -9.04 10.65 -6.93
CA ILE A 126 -9.46 11.97 -6.45
C ILE A 126 -10.32 11.83 -5.20
N HIS A 127 -11.29 10.93 -5.21
CA HIS A 127 -12.19 10.77 -4.07
C HIS A 127 -11.45 10.25 -2.83
N MET A 128 -10.63 9.20 -2.95
CA MET A 128 -9.84 8.69 -1.83
C MET A 128 -8.87 9.74 -1.27
N GLN A 129 -8.18 10.48 -2.14
CA GLN A 129 -7.28 11.56 -1.72
C GLN A 129 -8.02 12.67 -0.98
N SER A 130 -9.23 13.05 -1.44
CA SER A 130 -10.04 14.11 -0.80
C SER A 130 -10.52 13.77 0.60
N ILE A 131 -10.53 12.49 0.98
CA ILE A 131 -10.95 11.99 2.29
C ILE A 131 -9.77 11.99 3.29
N LEU A 132 -8.52 12.04 2.81
CA LEU A 132 -7.35 11.95 3.68
C LEU A 132 -7.32 13.11 4.69
N PRO A 133 -6.84 12.86 5.92
CA PRO A 133 -6.70 13.91 6.92
C PRO A 133 -5.79 15.04 6.45
N GLU A 134 -6.08 16.25 6.89
CA GLU A 134 -5.18 17.39 6.70
C GLU A 134 -3.77 17.07 7.24
N GLY A 135 -2.75 17.41 6.45
CA GLY A 135 -1.35 17.15 6.76
C GLY A 135 -0.88 15.72 6.52
N ALA A 136 -1.78 14.77 6.22
CA ALA A 136 -1.38 13.41 5.87
C ALA A 136 -0.57 13.40 4.56
N THR A 137 0.39 12.48 4.50
CA THR A 137 1.13 12.17 3.27
C THR A 137 0.55 10.91 2.64
N TRP A 138 0.70 10.76 1.33
CA TRP A 138 0.17 9.58 0.65
C TRP A 138 1.00 9.18 -0.56
N SER A 139 1.00 7.89 -0.84
CA SER A 139 1.55 7.26 -2.03
C SER A 139 0.44 6.51 -2.78
N THR A 140 0.71 6.11 -4.02
CA THR A 140 -0.13 5.17 -4.74
C THR A 140 0.63 3.93 -5.21
N CYS A 141 -0.06 2.79 -5.16
CA CYS A 141 0.29 1.55 -5.82
C CYS A 141 -0.81 1.20 -6.84
N GLY A 142 -0.44 1.02 -8.10
CA GLY A 142 -1.32 0.48 -9.13
C GLY A 142 -0.90 -0.95 -9.50
N VAL A 143 -1.78 -1.93 -9.33
CA VAL A 143 -1.46 -3.32 -9.66
C VAL A 143 -1.38 -3.55 -11.16
N GLY A 144 -0.30 -4.19 -11.60
CA GLY A 144 -0.05 -4.59 -12.97
C GLY A 144 -0.11 -3.41 -13.95
N PRO A 145 -1.01 -3.43 -14.95
CA PRO A 145 -1.10 -2.37 -15.96
C PRO A 145 -1.42 -0.98 -15.37
N ASN A 146 -1.88 -0.91 -14.12
CA ASN A 146 -2.22 0.36 -13.46
C ASN A 146 -1.02 1.06 -12.82
N GLN A 147 0.15 0.42 -12.68
CA GLN A 147 1.30 0.97 -11.94
C GLN A 147 1.71 2.37 -12.40
N PHE A 148 2.01 2.53 -13.69
CA PHE A 148 2.44 3.82 -14.22
C PHE A 148 1.29 4.82 -14.40
N PRO A 149 0.09 4.45 -14.90
CA PRO A 149 -1.05 5.36 -14.93
C PRO A 149 -1.40 5.95 -13.55
N ALA A 150 -1.42 5.11 -12.51
CA ALA A 150 -1.67 5.57 -11.14
C ALA A 150 -0.53 6.48 -10.65
N GLY A 151 0.73 6.06 -10.84
CA GLY A 151 1.89 6.86 -10.43
C GLY A 151 1.94 8.25 -11.09
N ILE A 152 1.63 8.35 -12.39
CA ILE A 152 1.57 9.63 -13.10
C ILE A 152 0.51 10.53 -12.47
N MET A 153 -0.67 10.00 -12.21
CA MET A 153 -1.75 10.78 -11.61
C MET A 153 -1.42 11.22 -10.18
N ALA A 154 -0.82 10.34 -9.37
CA ALA A 154 -0.37 10.71 -8.03
C ALA A 154 0.67 11.83 -8.07
N SER A 155 1.64 11.76 -9.00
CA SER A 155 2.63 12.84 -9.21
C SER A 155 1.95 14.19 -9.49
N LEU A 156 0.92 14.21 -10.34
CA LEU A 156 0.15 15.42 -10.66
C LEU A 156 -0.68 15.94 -9.47
N MET A 157 -1.09 15.05 -8.57
CA MET A 157 -1.88 15.37 -7.38
C MET A 157 -1.02 15.64 -6.13
N GLY A 158 0.31 15.67 -6.27
CA GLY A 158 1.24 15.90 -5.16
C GLY A 158 1.43 14.70 -4.23
N GLY A 159 1.06 13.50 -4.66
CA GLY A 159 1.33 12.24 -3.97
C GLY A 159 2.69 11.64 -4.34
N HIS A 160 3.06 10.59 -3.61
CA HIS A 160 4.23 9.75 -3.88
C HIS A 160 3.86 8.55 -4.77
N ILE A 161 4.89 7.88 -5.28
CA ILE A 161 4.75 6.76 -6.21
C ILE A 161 5.41 5.53 -5.61
N ARG A 162 4.70 4.40 -5.62
CA ARG A 162 5.26 3.06 -5.39
C ARG A 162 5.35 2.30 -6.72
N VAL A 163 6.51 1.70 -6.95
CA VAL A 163 6.79 0.81 -8.09
C VAL A 163 7.59 -0.38 -7.60
N GLY A 164 7.37 -1.54 -8.20
CA GLY A 164 8.19 -2.72 -7.91
C GLY A 164 7.64 -3.98 -8.54
N LEU A 165 8.48 -5.01 -8.56
CA LEU A 165 8.11 -6.33 -9.08
C LEU A 165 6.99 -7.00 -8.27
N GLU A 166 6.77 -6.58 -7.02
CA GLU A 166 5.63 -6.99 -6.21
C GLU A 166 4.30 -6.60 -6.86
N ASP A 167 4.23 -5.38 -7.41
CA ASP A 167 2.98 -4.80 -7.92
C ASP A 167 2.79 -5.07 -9.41
N ASN A 168 3.88 -5.15 -10.18
CA ASN A 168 3.85 -5.45 -11.62
C ASN A 168 5.13 -6.17 -12.06
N THR A 169 4.98 -7.27 -12.78
CA THR A 169 6.12 -8.03 -13.33
C THR A 169 6.63 -7.47 -14.66
N ARG A 170 6.03 -6.39 -15.18
CA ARG A 170 6.30 -5.82 -16.51
C ARG A 170 6.69 -4.35 -16.44
N VAL A 171 7.37 -3.87 -17.48
CA VAL A 171 7.61 -2.45 -17.73
C VAL A 171 6.65 -1.89 -18.79
N LEU A 172 6.73 -0.58 -19.04
CA LEU A 172 6.05 0.06 -20.16
C LEU A 172 6.36 -0.67 -21.47
N GLY A 173 5.33 -0.92 -22.28
CA GLY A 173 5.43 -1.73 -23.50
C GLY A 173 5.22 -3.24 -23.29
N GLY A 174 5.01 -3.68 -22.05
CA GLY A 174 4.52 -5.03 -21.74
C GLY A 174 5.60 -6.12 -21.69
N LYS A 175 6.87 -5.78 -21.83
CA LYS A 175 7.98 -6.73 -21.58
C LYS A 175 8.10 -7.02 -20.08
N LEU A 176 8.60 -8.20 -19.72
CA LEU A 176 8.99 -8.48 -18.33
C LEU A 176 10.07 -7.49 -17.91
N ALA A 177 9.95 -6.97 -16.69
CA ALA A 177 10.96 -6.09 -16.12
C ALA A 177 12.20 -6.92 -15.74
N GLU A 178 13.39 -6.40 -16.02
CA GLU A 178 14.65 -7.07 -15.63
C GLU A 178 14.92 -6.95 -14.12
N GLY A 179 14.34 -5.93 -13.49
CA GLY A 179 14.40 -5.71 -12.05
C GLY A 179 13.53 -4.53 -11.64
N SER A 180 13.29 -4.38 -10.34
CA SER A 180 12.56 -3.22 -9.82
C SER A 180 13.23 -1.90 -10.25
N TRP A 181 14.57 -1.87 -10.35
CA TRP A 181 15.34 -0.70 -10.79
C TRP A 181 14.89 -0.14 -12.15
N GLU A 182 14.44 -0.99 -13.08
CA GLU A 182 14.00 -0.55 -14.41
C GLU A 182 12.68 0.26 -14.30
N GLN A 183 11.78 -0.18 -13.43
CA GLN A 183 10.53 0.53 -13.15
C GLN A 183 10.77 1.84 -12.40
N VAL A 184 11.77 1.86 -11.52
CA VAL A 184 12.24 3.08 -10.85
C VAL A 184 12.74 4.10 -11.86
N GLU A 185 13.58 3.69 -12.82
CA GLU A 185 14.10 4.58 -13.87
C GLU A 185 12.98 5.13 -14.77
N VAL A 186 11.89 4.38 -14.96
CA VAL A 186 10.70 4.89 -15.64
C VAL A 186 9.97 5.91 -14.76
N ALA A 187 9.71 5.58 -13.49
CA ALA A 187 9.00 6.47 -12.57
C ALA A 187 9.70 7.82 -12.37
N LYS A 188 11.05 7.84 -12.34
CA LYS A 188 11.83 9.08 -12.23
C LYS A 188 11.56 10.09 -13.34
N ARG A 189 11.10 9.65 -14.52
CA ARG A 189 10.87 10.53 -15.67
C ARG A 189 9.64 11.43 -15.51
N PHE A 190 8.72 11.06 -14.63
CA PHE A 190 7.47 11.80 -14.43
C PHE A 190 7.19 12.12 -12.95
N SER A 191 8.04 11.66 -12.02
CA SER A 191 7.87 11.95 -10.61
C SER A 191 8.22 13.41 -10.30
N ALA A 192 7.30 14.11 -9.64
CA ALA A 192 7.55 15.42 -9.04
C ALA A 192 8.10 15.32 -7.60
N GLN A 193 8.10 14.10 -7.02
CA GLN A 193 8.52 13.81 -5.64
C GLN A 193 9.58 12.68 -5.61
N PRO A 194 10.28 12.45 -4.48
CA PRO A 194 11.06 11.23 -4.30
C PRO A 194 10.19 9.96 -4.41
N ILE A 195 10.74 8.89 -5.00
CA ILE A 195 10.04 7.61 -5.22
C ILE A 195 10.28 6.70 -4.01
N MET A 196 9.21 6.05 -3.51
CA MET A 196 9.30 4.99 -2.50
C MET A 196 9.38 3.62 -3.16
N PHE A 197 10.16 2.71 -2.57
CA PHE A 197 10.43 1.36 -3.07
C PHE A 197 9.99 0.32 -2.05
#